data_AF-A0A455UCE0-F1
#
_entry.id   AF-A0A455UCE0-F1
#
_cell.length_a   1.000
_cell.length_b   1.000
_cell.length_c   1.000
_cell.angle_alpha   90.00
_cell.angle_beta   90.00
_cell.angle_gamma   90.00
#
_symmetry.space_group_name_H-M   'P 1'
#
loop_
_entity.id
_entity.type
_entity.pdbx_description
1 polymer ?
#
loop_
_entity_poly.entity_id
_entity_poly.type
_entity_poly.pdbx_seq_one_letter_code
_entity_poly.pdbx_strand_id
1 'polypeptide(L)'
;MLIFTVPMVRILINSGVNGADLVSMPVMMAQAVADSVGGIYPFFAPAVGAMGAFIAGSNTVSNLMLAEFQFSVAETLGLSTAMMVALQAVGAAAGNMIAIHNVVAASATVGLLGREGATIRKTILPTLYYLVFTGIIALIAFYVIGVTDPLM
;
A
#
# COMPACT_ATOMS: atom_id res chain seq x y z
N MET A 1 13.86 -7.63 11.57
CA MET A 1 12.49 -7.40 11.07
C MET A 1 12.20 -8.19 9.79
N LEU A 2 12.98 -8.06 8.70
CA LEU A 2 12.76 -8.80 7.44
C LEU A 2 12.71 -10.34 7.56
N ILE A 3 13.45 -10.93 8.51
CA ILE A 3 13.46 -12.39 8.74
C ILE A 3 12.09 -12.96 9.12
N PHE A 4 11.19 -12.18 9.73
CA PHE A 4 9.84 -12.63 10.09
C PHE A 4 8.80 -12.21 9.07
N THR A 5 9.05 -11.11 8.35
CA THR A 5 8.15 -10.57 7.35
C THR A 5 8.14 -11.43 6.08
N VAL A 6 9.31 -11.86 5.59
CA VAL A 6 9.41 -12.66 4.35
C VAL A 6 8.72 -14.03 4.47
N PRO A 7 8.87 -14.81 5.58
CA PRO A 7 8.14 -16.06 5.75
C PRO A 7 6.64 -15.85 5.92
N MET A 8 6.21 -14.82 6.65
CA MET A 8 4.79 -14.53 6.87
C MET A 8 4.09 -14.20 5.54
N VAL A 9 4.73 -13.37 4.70
CA VAL A 9 4.25 -13.06 3.34
C VAL A 9 4.18 -14.34 2.51
N ARG A 10 5.21 -15.19 2.53
CA ARG A 10 5.20 -16.49 1.83
C ARG A 10 4.11 -17.44 2.31
N ILE A 11 3.80 -17.45 3.60
CA ILE A 11 2.70 -18.26 4.15
C ILE A 11 1.35 -17.72 3.68
N LEU A 12 1.18 -16.39 3.66
CA LEU A 12 -0.02 -15.73 3.15
C LEU A 12 -0.26 -16.03 1.67
N ILE A 13 0.80 -15.97 0.84
CA ILE A 13 0.72 -16.28 -0.60
C ILE A 13 0.39 -17.75 -0.83
N ASN A 14 1.09 -18.65 -0.14
CA ASN A 14 0.90 -20.09 -0.30
C ASN A 14 -0.32 -20.65 0.46
N SER A 15 -1.10 -19.80 1.13
CA SER A 15 -2.32 -20.21 1.86
C SER A 15 -3.43 -20.76 0.95
N GLY A 16 -3.33 -20.55 -0.36
CA GLY A 16 -4.21 -21.16 -1.36
C GLY A 16 -3.97 -22.67 -1.55
N VAL A 17 -2.84 -23.22 -1.08
CA VAL A 17 -2.59 -24.67 -1.07
C VAL A 17 -3.24 -25.27 0.18
N ASN A 18 -4.57 -25.39 0.16
CA ASN A 18 -5.33 -26.02 1.25
C ASN A 18 -6.17 -27.20 0.73
N GLY A 19 -6.50 -28.14 1.62
CA GLY A 19 -7.28 -29.33 1.29
C GLY A 19 -8.77 -29.06 1.00
N ALA A 20 -9.20 -27.80 0.93
CA ALA A 20 -10.58 -27.36 0.70
C ALA A 20 -10.73 -26.49 -0.57
N ASP A 21 -9.71 -26.42 -1.45
CA ASP A 21 -9.71 -25.64 -2.70
C ASP A 21 -10.07 -24.14 -2.54
N LEU A 22 -9.84 -23.57 -1.35
CA LEU A 22 -10.12 -22.15 -1.10
C LEU A 22 -9.03 -21.24 -1.65
N VAL A 23 -9.42 -20.07 -2.14
CA VAL A 23 -8.50 -19.03 -2.65
C VAL A 23 -7.59 -18.52 -1.53
N SER A 24 -6.37 -18.08 -1.86
CA SER A 24 -5.42 -17.60 -0.86
C SER A 24 -5.98 -16.40 -0.08
N MET A 25 -5.62 -16.28 1.19
CA MET A 25 -6.14 -15.22 2.08
C MET A 25 -6.01 -13.79 1.50
N PRO A 26 -4.89 -13.40 0.84
CA PRO A 26 -4.80 -12.10 0.18
C PRO A 26 -5.81 -11.93 -0.95
N VAL A 27 -6.08 -12.99 -1.72
CA VAL A 27 -7.03 -12.97 -2.84
C VAL A 27 -8.47 -12.93 -2.33
N MET A 28 -8.80 -13.63 -1.25
CA MET A 28 -10.12 -13.53 -0.62
C MET A 28 -10.38 -12.11 -0.08
N MET A 29 -9.38 -11.49 0.57
CA MET A 29 -9.51 -10.09 0.99
C MET A 29 -9.59 -9.14 -0.22
N ALA A 30 -8.86 -9.43 -1.29
CA ALA A 30 -8.94 -8.68 -2.54
C ALA A 30 -10.35 -8.76 -3.15
N GLN A 31 -10.97 -9.94 -3.16
CA GLN A 31 -12.34 -10.14 -3.64
C GLN A 31 -13.35 -9.44 -2.74
N ALA A 32 -13.24 -9.55 -1.42
CA ALA A 32 -14.14 -8.84 -0.49
C ALA A 32 -14.03 -7.31 -0.64
N VAL A 33 -12.83 -6.80 -0.89
CA VAL A 33 -12.61 -5.37 -1.13
C VAL A 33 -13.07 -4.98 -2.54
N ALA A 34 -12.83 -5.80 -3.56
CA ALA A 34 -13.32 -5.57 -4.92
C ALA A 34 -14.86 -5.60 -4.99
N ASP A 35 -15.51 -6.49 -4.25
CA ASP A 35 -16.97 -6.60 -4.22
C ASP A 35 -17.63 -5.48 -3.41
N SER A 36 -16.93 -4.95 -2.39
CA SER A 36 -17.44 -3.86 -1.54
C SER A 36 -17.08 -2.45 -2.04
N VAL A 37 -15.90 -2.29 -2.66
CA VAL A 37 -15.36 -1.01 -3.14
C VAL A 37 -15.53 -0.89 -4.67
N GLY A 38 -15.57 -2.00 -5.41
CA GLY A 38 -15.79 -2.00 -6.85
C GLY A 38 -14.68 -1.27 -7.61
N GLY A 39 -15.05 -0.69 -8.75
CA GLY A 39 -14.13 0.03 -9.63
C GLY A 39 -13.40 1.22 -9.00
N ILE A 40 -13.81 1.71 -7.82
CA ILE A 40 -13.10 2.83 -7.18
C ILE A 40 -11.85 2.39 -6.40
N TYR A 41 -11.56 1.09 -6.31
CA TYR A 41 -10.39 0.58 -5.57
C TYR A 41 -9.05 1.26 -5.90
N PRO A 42 -8.72 1.59 -7.17
CA PRO A 42 -7.49 2.32 -7.49
C PRO A 42 -7.32 3.66 -6.75
N PHE A 43 -8.41 4.31 -6.37
CA PHE A 43 -8.37 5.51 -5.53
C PHE A 43 -7.81 5.23 -4.14
N PHE A 44 -8.13 4.06 -3.58
CA PHE A 44 -7.72 3.64 -2.25
C PHE A 44 -6.37 2.91 -2.23
N ALA A 45 -5.87 2.43 -3.37
CA ALA A 45 -4.60 1.72 -3.45
C ALA A 45 -3.41 2.49 -2.83
N PRO A 46 -3.22 3.81 -3.08
CA PRO A 46 -2.19 4.59 -2.39
C PRO A 46 -2.39 4.66 -0.87
N ALA A 47 -3.64 4.71 -0.39
CA ALA A 47 -3.93 4.78 1.03
C ALA A 47 -3.55 3.47 1.75
N VAL A 48 -3.79 2.33 1.11
CA VAL A 48 -3.33 1.01 1.59
C VAL A 48 -1.81 0.98 1.69
N GLY A 49 -1.10 1.50 0.68
CA GLY A 49 0.36 1.62 0.71
C GLY A 49 0.87 2.51 1.85
N ALA A 50 0.22 3.64 2.08
CA ALA A 50 0.57 4.55 3.17
C ALA A 50 0.35 3.92 4.55
N MET A 51 -0.77 3.21 4.76
CA MET A 51 -1.00 2.48 6.00
C MET A 51 0.05 1.40 6.22
N GLY A 52 0.41 0.65 5.18
CA GLY A 52 1.47 -0.33 5.24
C GLY A 52 2.81 0.27 5.65
N ALA A 53 3.19 1.42 5.08
CA ALA A 53 4.45 2.09 5.42
C ALA A 53 4.43 2.74 6.81
N PHE A 54 3.27 3.25 7.25
CA PHE A 54 3.08 3.77 8.59
C PHE A 54 3.24 2.69 9.66
N ILE A 55 2.64 1.51 9.45
CA ILE A 55 2.71 0.37 10.39
C ILE A 55 4.08 -0.32 10.32
N ALA A 56 4.55 -0.64 9.11
CA ALA A 56 5.83 -1.35 8.92
C ALA A 56 7.03 -0.47 9.26
N GLY A 57 6.84 0.84 9.25
CA GLY A 57 7.90 1.79 9.48
C GLY A 57 8.99 1.75 8.40
N SER A 58 8.64 1.44 7.15
CA SER A 58 9.58 1.47 6.03
C SER A 58 8.86 1.31 4.72
N ASN A 59 9.25 2.10 3.72
CA ASN A 59 8.79 1.93 2.33
C ASN A 59 9.10 0.54 1.80
N THR A 60 10.31 0.05 2.02
CA THR A 60 10.76 -1.24 1.48
C THR A 60 9.96 -2.39 2.09
N VAL A 61 9.74 -2.36 3.41
CA VAL A 61 8.99 -3.41 4.11
C VAL A 61 7.51 -3.39 3.70
N SER A 62 6.89 -2.21 3.61
CA SER A 62 5.51 -2.08 3.12
C SER A 62 5.33 -2.63 1.71
N ASN A 63 6.24 -2.28 0.79
CA ASN A 63 6.19 -2.76 -0.58
C ASN A 63 6.35 -4.28 -0.65
N LEU A 64 7.29 -4.87 0.10
CA LEU A 64 7.45 -6.32 0.14
C LEU A 64 6.24 -7.05 0.74
N MET A 65 5.50 -6.41 1.65
CA MET A 65 4.33 -7.03 2.30
C MET A 65 3.07 -6.96 1.46
N LEU A 66 2.87 -5.85 0.73
CA LEU A 66 1.58 -5.50 0.16
C LEU A 66 1.60 -5.31 -1.37
N ALA A 67 2.76 -5.27 -2.02
CA ALA A 67 2.82 -5.21 -3.49
C ALA A 67 2.17 -6.44 -4.12
N GLU A 68 2.33 -7.62 -3.52
CA GLU A 68 1.73 -8.85 -4.03
C GLU A 68 0.20 -8.87 -3.83
N PHE A 69 -0.28 -8.36 -2.69
CA PHE A 69 -1.71 -8.13 -2.50
C PHE A 69 -2.29 -7.19 -3.57
N GLN A 70 -1.63 -6.06 -3.82
CA GLN A 70 -2.08 -5.09 -4.83
C GLN A 70 -2.01 -5.64 -6.26
N PHE A 71 -0.99 -6.46 -6.55
CA PHE A 71 -0.86 -7.18 -7.80
C PHE A 71 -2.06 -8.11 -8.01
N SER A 72 -2.38 -8.96 -7.03
CA SER A 72 -3.54 -9.87 -7.12
C SER A 72 -4.88 -9.13 -7.18
N VAL A 73 -5.03 -7.99 -6.49
CA VAL A 73 -6.24 -7.17 -6.60
C VAL A 73 -6.39 -6.61 -8.02
N ALA A 74 -5.29 -6.15 -8.62
CA ALA A 74 -5.31 -5.64 -10.00
C ALA A 74 -5.68 -6.73 -11.00
N GLU A 75 -5.11 -7.94 -10.89
CA GLU A 75 -5.50 -9.09 -11.71
C GLU A 75 -6.99 -9.42 -11.58
N THR A 76 -7.50 -9.44 -10.34
CA THR A 76 -8.92 -9.74 -10.06
C THR A 76 -9.85 -8.68 -10.65
N LEU A 77 -9.43 -7.41 -10.63
CA LEU A 77 -10.18 -6.29 -11.20
C LEU A 77 -9.98 -6.11 -12.72
N GLY A 78 -9.09 -6.89 -13.34
CA GLY A 78 -8.72 -6.72 -14.76
C GLY A 78 -8.03 -5.39 -15.07
N LEU A 79 -7.32 -4.82 -14.09
CA LEU A 79 -6.60 -3.54 -14.20
C LEU A 79 -5.10 -3.79 -14.34
N SER A 80 -4.34 -2.79 -14.82
CA SER A 80 -2.87 -2.91 -14.91
C SER A 80 -2.23 -3.16 -13.53
N THR A 81 -1.61 -4.32 -13.41
CA THR A 81 -0.82 -4.77 -12.27
C THR A 81 0.39 -3.87 -12.04
N ALA A 82 1.10 -3.47 -13.10
CA ALA A 82 2.25 -2.58 -13.01
C ALA A 82 1.86 -1.23 -12.40
N MET A 83 0.75 -0.66 -12.87
CA MET A 83 0.25 0.62 -12.36
C MET A 83 -0.25 0.51 -10.92
N MET A 84 -0.93 -0.59 -10.56
CA MET A 84 -1.39 -0.80 -9.18
C MET A 84 -0.23 -0.91 -8.19
N VAL A 85 0.83 -1.65 -8.55
CA VAL A 85 2.05 -1.76 -7.73
C VAL A 85 2.80 -0.43 -7.66
N ALA A 86 2.79 0.37 -8.74
CA ALA A 86 3.35 1.72 -8.69
C ALA A 86 2.59 2.63 -7.71
N LEU A 87 1.25 2.59 -7.71
CA LEU A 87 0.42 3.33 -6.76
C LEU A 87 0.67 2.90 -5.32
N GLN A 88 0.88 1.62 -5.08
CA GLN A 88 1.28 1.08 -3.79
C GLN A 88 2.61 1.69 -3.32
N ALA A 89 3.62 1.75 -4.19
CA ALA A 89 4.93 2.31 -3.86
C ALA A 89 4.86 3.82 -3.58
N VAL A 90 4.04 4.55 -4.33
CA VAL A 90 3.79 5.98 -4.11
C VAL A 90 3.07 6.20 -2.78
N GLY A 91 2.04 5.39 -2.50
CA GLY A 91 1.34 5.38 -1.22
C GLY A 91 2.27 5.11 -0.05
N ALA A 92 3.12 4.10 -0.17
CA ALA A 92 4.12 3.77 0.84
C ALA A 92 5.03 4.97 1.13
N ALA A 93 5.55 5.63 0.09
CA ALA A 93 6.36 6.84 0.25
C ALA A 93 5.63 7.95 1.03
N ALA A 94 4.34 8.16 0.76
CA ALA A 94 3.52 9.13 1.47
C ALA A 94 3.32 8.75 2.95
N GLY A 95 3.06 7.47 3.26
CA GLY A 95 2.88 6.98 4.63
C GLY A 95 4.17 6.98 5.46
N ASN A 96 5.32 6.78 4.82
CA ASN A 96 6.61 6.81 5.50
C ASN A 96 6.97 8.22 6.05
N MET A 97 6.38 9.30 5.52
CA MET A 97 6.52 10.65 6.08
C MET A 97 5.90 10.83 7.47
N ILE A 98 4.87 10.05 7.80
CA ILE A 98 4.16 10.13 9.10
C ILE A 98 4.54 8.99 10.05
N ALA A 99 5.35 8.05 9.58
CA ALA A 99 5.70 6.88 10.35
C ALA A 99 6.57 7.24 11.57
N ILE A 100 6.16 6.73 12.74
CA ILE A 100 6.69 7.16 14.05
C ILE A 100 8.19 6.98 14.13
N HIS A 101 8.73 5.87 13.63
CA HIS A 101 10.16 5.56 13.67
C HIS A 101 11.01 6.58 12.89
N ASN A 102 10.50 7.13 11.78
CA ASN A 102 11.19 8.18 11.03
C ASN A 102 11.08 9.53 11.73
N VAL A 103 9.90 9.85 12.27
CA VAL A 103 9.69 11.15 12.92
C VAL A 103 10.46 11.24 14.24
N VAL A 104 10.57 10.14 15.00
CA VAL A 104 11.41 10.03 16.19
C VAL A 104 12.88 10.21 15.82
N ALA A 105 13.37 9.48 14.81
CA ALA A 105 14.76 9.60 14.35
C ALA A 105 15.10 11.01 13.87
N ALA A 106 14.21 11.64 13.09
CA ALA A 106 14.38 13.02 12.65
C ALA A 106 14.32 14.00 13.84
N SER A 107 13.39 13.82 14.77
CA SER A 107 13.29 14.68 15.96
C SER A 107 14.53 14.58 16.85
N ALA A 108 15.19 13.42 16.91
CA ALA A 108 16.44 13.23 17.62
C ALA A 108 17.62 13.99 16.99
N THR A 109 17.70 14.09 15.66
CA THR A 109 18.82 14.77 14.97
C THR A 109 18.73 16.30 15.05
N VAL A 110 17.53 16.86 15.05
CA VAL A 110 17.30 18.32 15.21
C VAL A 110 17.04 18.76 16.66
N GLY A 111 17.15 17.86 17.64
CA GLY A 111 17.00 18.19 19.06
C GLY A 111 15.56 18.52 19.50
N LEU A 112 14.56 18.03 18.76
CA LEU A 112 13.13 18.21 19.02
C LEU A 112 12.49 17.02 19.77
N LEU A 113 13.26 16.35 20.63
CA LEU A 113 12.80 15.22 21.44
C LEU A 113 11.55 15.59 22.26
N GLY A 114 10.53 14.75 22.23
CA GLY A 114 9.24 15.01 22.89
C GLY A 114 8.27 15.91 22.12
N ARG A 115 8.63 16.40 20.92
CA ARG A 115 7.73 17.16 20.01
C ARG A 115 7.31 16.37 18.76
N GLU A 116 7.51 15.07 18.76
CA GLU A 116 7.20 14.17 17.63
C GLU A 116 5.75 14.29 17.16
N GLY A 117 4.80 14.39 18.10
CA GLY A 117 3.38 14.57 17.78
C GLY A 117 3.08 15.88 17.05
N ALA A 118 3.82 16.96 17.35
CA ALA A 118 3.69 18.22 16.62
C ALA A 118 4.24 18.11 15.19
N THR A 119 5.30 17.33 14.99
CA THR A 119 5.87 17.02 13.68
C THR A 119 4.91 16.16 12.86
N ILE A 120 4.37 15.07 13.42
CA ILE A 120 3.36 14.21 12.78
C ILE A 120 2.13 15.03 12.37
N ARG A 121 1.64 15.91 13.26
CA ARG A 121 0.47 16.75 12.96
C ARG A 121 0.72 17.71 11.79
N LYS A 122 1.96 18.13 11.57
CA LYS A 122 2.33 18.94 10.39
C LYS A 122 2.51 18.10 9.13
N THR A 123 3.05 16.87 9.23
CA THR A 123 3.29 16.00 8.06
C THR A 123 2.04 15.27 7.58
N ILE A 124 1.00 15.15 8.41
CA ILE A 124 -0.26 14.50 8.03
C ILE A 124 -1.00 15.25 6.92
N LEU A 125 -0.92 16.59 6.88
CA LEU A 125 -1.54 17.39 5.81
C LEU A 125 -0.91 17.10 4.44
N PRO A 126 0.42 17.16 4.27
CA PRO A 126 1.09 16.73 3.05
C PRO A 126 0.78 15.28 2.65
N THR A 127 0.76 14.36 3.62
CA THR A 127 0.44 12.94 3.34
C THR A 127 -0.97 12.78 2.82
N LEU A 128 -1.97 13.42 3.44
CA LEU A 128 -3.35 13.37 2.98
C LEU A 128 -3.50 13.95 1.57
N TYR A 129 -2.84 15.09 1.30
CA TYR A 129 -2.82 15.68 -0.02
C TYR A 129 -2.23 14.73 -1.07
N TYR A 130 -1.09 14.11 -0.77
CA TYR A 130 -0.46 13.10 -1.64
C TYR A 130 -1.40 11.93 -1.91
N LEU A 131 -2.06 11.40 -0.89
CA LEU A 131 -2.96 10.26 -1.01
C LEU A 131 -4.18 10.57 -1.90
N VAL A 132 -4.84 11.69 -1.65
CA VAL A 132 -6.02 12.07 -2.45
C VAL A 132 -5.61 12.40 -3.88
N PHE A 133 -4.51 13.13 -4.07
CA PHE A 133 -4.05 13.50 -5.41
C PHE A 133 -3.62 12.28 -6.23
N THR A 134 -2.89 11.35 -5.63
CA THR A 134 -2.46 10.12 -6.30
C THR A 134 -3.61 9.16 -6.55
N GLY A 135 -4.61 9.09 -5.65
CA GLY A 135 -5.85 8.35 -5.87
C GLY A 135 -6.67 8.90 -7.04
N ILE A 136 -6.73 10.24 -7.20
CA ILE A 136 -7.40 10.86 -8.37
C ILE A 136 -6.64 10.51 -9.65
N ILE A 137 -5.31 10.61 -9.64
CA ILE A 137 -4.47 10.23 -10.80
C ILE A 137 -4.69 8.76 -11.14
N ALA A 138 -4.78 7.87 -10.15
CA ALA A 138 -5.07 6.46 -10.36
C ALA A 138 -6.38 6.25 -11.12
N LEU A 139 -7.47 6.90 -10.68
CA LEU A 139 -8.75 6.81 -11.36
C LEU A 139 -8.68 7.32 -12.79
N ILE A 140 -8.00 8.45 -13.04
CA ILE A 140 -7.83 8.99 -14.39
C ILE A 140 -6.99 8.04 -15.25
N ALA A 141 -5.91 7.48 -14.72
CA ALA A 141 -5.04 6.55 -15.44
C ALA A 141 -5.77 5.27 -15.87
N PHE A 142 -6.54 4.67 -14.96
CA PHE A 142 -7.28 3.45 -15.27
C PHE A 142 -8.53 3.68 -16.11
N TYR A 143 -9.33 4.72 -15.84
CA TYR A 143 -10.64 4.91 -16.48
C TYR A 143 -10.65 5.86 -17.67
N VAL A 144 -9.73 6.83 -17.74
CA VAL A 144 -9.71 7.83 -18.83
C VAL A 144 -8.62 7.51 -19.85
N ILE A 145 -7.43 7.12 -19.38
CA ILE A 145 -6.30 6.77 -20.26
C ILE A 145 -6.39 5.30 -20.71
N GLY A 146 -7.07 4.45 -19.92
CA GLY A 146 -7.17 3.02 -20.22
C GLY A 146 -5.79 2.36 -20.22
N VAL A 147 -4.93 2.71 -19.24
CA VAL A 147 -3.60 2.12 -19.11
C VAL A 147 -3.74 0.60 -18.92
N THR A 148 -3.52 -0.13 -20.00
CA THR A 148 -3.44 -1.59 -20.02
C THR A 148 -2.00 -2.01 -19.75
N ASP A 149 -1.85 -3.17 -19.11
CA ASP A 149 -0.55 -3.65 -18.66
C ASP A 149 0.47 -3.75 -19.81
N PRO A 150 1.70 -3.22 -19.63
CA PRO A 150 2.82 -3.54 -20.53
C PRO A 150 3.46 -4.91 -20.21
N LEU A 151 2.95 -5.64 -19.21
CA LEU A 151 3.45 -6.94 -18.74
C LEU A 151 2.55 -8.13 -19.14
N MET A 152 1.49 -7.89 -19.93
CA MET A 152 0.72 -8.91 -20.67
C MET A 152 0.92 -8.71 -22.17
#